data_AF-A0A972MDQ1-F1
#
_entry.id   AF-A0A972MDQ1-F1
#
_cell.length_a   1.000
_cell.length_b   1.000
_cell.length_c   1.000
_cell.angle_alpha   90.00
_cell.angle_beta   90.00
_cell.angle_gamma   90.00
#
_symmetry.space_group_name_H-M   'P 1'
#
loop_
_entity.id
_entity.type
_entity.pdbx_description
1 polymer ?
#
loop_
_entity_poly.entity_id
_entity_poly.type
_entity_poly.pdbx_seq_one_letter_code
_entity_poly.pdbx_strand_id
1 'polypeptide(L)'
;MNSQVIKIKDKEFLKLEIEKIIQKDNAFYIAKAPAREIVKMFTVSPAEYDIKKYSDLVSKNDDEQEYYNKIIDSKKKQVNFQRTKDKTRVNKIRDYIKNNEYAFFPNTIICTIDSILIDKTQDYKTFIENNINRESSTTSYLIDENKTKKVLIPIIEKSILVIDGQHRLEGLKEFYNNSNEEIQYDILLSLFIGFDRAIIAQQFYIINYEQKPVNKSILYHLMGEFSDEIDEITILHNFTRLLNEFDKSPFYNRIKMLGKVPKGASRGHKYSISQAFLIDELIKTISKKSINSIYQPIFLYYFLNKNLQIEIVKFIIKFFNAVKSLRNDWETPQTSILSKGMGIAALIRVMQLLVPIIFIDKYENNPQKLISISQKDIELLLTGIESVDLSPFSGQGSAGSISKIKVALIEGIHFFNYSNYSKFESEFKITYLPKFKEWNKLLLKN
;
A
#
# COMPACT_ATOMS: atom_id res chain seq x y z
N MET A 1 -30.49 13.17 -3.48
CA MET A 1 -29.76 12.92 -4.73
C MET A 1 -30.18 11.57 -5.28
N ASN A 2 -31.07 11.60 -6.25
CA ASN A 2 -31.51 10.43 -7.01
C ASN A 2 -30.72 10.30 -8.31
N SER A 3 -30.66 9.07 -8.82
CA SER A 3 -30.06 8.74 -10.10
C SER A 3 -30.99 7.82 -10.88
N GLN A 4 -31.12 8.02 -12.19
CA GLN A 4 -31.99 7.21 -13.04
C GLN A 4 -31.39 7.07 -14.44
N VAL A 5 -31.43 5.86 -15.01
CA VAL A 5 -31.16 5.68 -16.43
C VAL A 5 -32.41 6.04 -17.22
N ILE A 6 -32.28 6.95 -18.19
CA ILE A 6 -33.36 7.36 -19.08
C ILE A 6 -32.93 7.17 -20.52
N LYS A 7 -33.90 6.95 -21.41
CA LYS A 7 -33.68 6.85 -22.85
C LYS A 7 -34.27 8.06 -23.55
N ILE A 8 -33.49 8.68 -24.43
CA ILE A 8 -33.93 9.77 -25.31
C ILE A 8 -33.54 9.35 -26.74
N LYS A 9 -34.55 9.12 -27.59
CA LYS A 9 -34.39 8.40 -28.87
C LYS A 9 -33.68 7.04 -28.67
N ASP A 10 -32.54 6.85 -29.31
CA ASP A 10 -31.78 5.59 -29.29
C ASP A 10 -30.61 5.62 -28.31
N LYS A 11 -30.42 6.72 -27.57
CA LYS A 11 -29.31 6.88 -26.61
C LYS A 11 -29.79 6.80 -25.17
N GLU A 12 -29.00 6.15 -24.34
CA GLU A 12 -29.20 6.06 -22.89
C GLU A 12 -28.38 7.13 -22.17
N PHE A 13 -28.99 7.73 -21.15
CA PHE A 13 -28.38 8.76 -20.31
C PHE A 13 -28.53 8.38 -18.85
N LEU A 14 -27.47 8.59 -18.08
CA LEU A 14 -27.54 8.61 -16.63
C LEU A 14 -27.95 10.01 -16.18
N LYS A 15 -29.18 10.12 -15.67
CA LYS A 15 -29.71 11.33 -15.02
C LYS A 15 -29.27 11.35 -13.57
N LEU A 16 -28.54 12.38 -13.17
CA LEU A 16 -28.08 12.60 -11.81
C LEU A 16 -28.66 13.91 -11.26
N GLU A 17 -29.23 13.87 -10.06
CA GLU A 17 -29.42 15.08 -9.25
C GLU A 17 -28.08 15.54 -8.70
N ILE A 18 -27.80 16.83 -8.85
CA ILE A 18 -26.54 17.43 -8.41
C ILE A 18 -26.80 18.57 -7.42
N GLU A 19 -25.96 18.65 -6.41
CA GLU A 19 -26.02 19.71 -5.39
C GLU A 19 -24.77 20.58 -5.48
N LYS A 20 -24.97 21.90 -5.48
CA LYS A 20 -23.88 22.87 -5.63
C LYS A 20 -23.19 23.07 -4.27
N ILE A 21 -21.88 22.88 -4.24
CA ILE A 21 -21.04 23.17 -3.09
C ILE A 21 -20.20 24.41 -3.40
N ILE A 22 -20.23 25.39 -2.50
CA ILE A 22 -19.50 26.66 -2.63
C ILE A 22 -18.29 26.61 -1.70
N GLN A 23 -17.12 26.89 -2.23
CA GLN A 23 -15.87 27.01 -1.49
C GLN A 23 -15.17 28.31 -1.92
N LYS A 24 -15.24 29.33 -1.06
CA LYS A 24 -14.84 30.70 -1.39
C LYS A 24 -15.58 31.17 -2.67
N ASP A 25 -14.84 31.67 -3.65
CA ASP A 25 -15.38 32.18 -4.93
C ASP A 25 -15.61 31.09 -5.98
N ASN A 26 -15.31 29.82 -5.65
CA ASN A 26 -15.46 28.69 -6.56
C ASN A 26 -16.64 27.79 -6.16
N ALA A 27 -17.15 27.04 -7.12
CA ALA A 27 -18.18 26.05 -6.86
C ALA A 27 -17.98 24.78 -7.68
N PHE A 28 -18.27 23.64 -7.08
CA PHE A 28 -18.36 22.35 -7.75
C PHE A 28 -19.69 21.70 -7.38
N TYR A 29 -19.98 20.54 -7.96
CA TYR A 29 -21.22 19.82 -7.70
C TYR A 29 -20.95 18.46 -7.09
N ILE A 30 -21.83 17.97 -6.23
CA ILE A 30 -21.81 16.60 -5.73
C ILE A 30 -23.02 15.83 -6.22
N ALA A 31 -22.82 14.53 -6.48
CA ALA A 31 -23.88 13.64 -6.95
C ALA A 31 -23.69 12.23 -6.41
N LYS A 32 -24.79 11.52 -6.18
CA LYS A 32 -24.78 10.07 -5.93
C LYS A 32 -25.01 9.34 -7.24
N ALA A 33 -24.18 8.36 -7.59
CA ALA A 33 -24.31 7.61 -8.83
C ALA A 33 -24.07 6.10 -8.63
N PRO A 34 -24.79 5.23 -9.37
CA PRO A 34 -24.57 3.80 -9.34
C PRO A 34 -23.22 3.47 -10.01
N ALA A 35 -22.34 2.77 -9.29
CA ALA A 35 -21.01 2.42 -9.78
C ALA A 35 -21.07 1.64 -11.10
N ARG A 36 -22.04 0.73 -11.25
CA ARG A 36 -22.27 -0.08 -12.45
C ARG A 36 -22.43 0.76 -13.73
N GLU A 37 -23.01 1.94 -13.64
CA GLU A 37 -23.12 2.84 -14.80
C GLU A 37 -21.85 3.67 -14.98
N ILE A 38 -21.26 4.17 -13.89
CA ILE A 38 -20.06 5.00 -13.95
C ILE A 38 -18.87 4.25 -14.57
N VAL A 39 -18.72 2.95 -14.27
CA VAL A 39 -17.62 2.12 -14.84
C VAL A 39 -17.71 1.95 -16.37
N LYS A 40 -18.87 2.21 -16.98
CA LYS A 40 -19.07 2.17 -18.44
C LYS A 40 -18.67 3.48 -19.12
N MET A 41 -18.62 4.58 -18.37
CA MET A 41 -18.54 5.93 -18.93
C MET A 41 -17.20 6.64 -18.73
N PHE A 42 -16.39 6.18 -17.77
CA PHE A 42 -15.21 6.94 -17.38
C PHE A 42 -14.02 6.79 -18.33
N THR A 43 -13.19 7.82 -18.37
CA THR A 43 -11.85 7.83 -18.95
C THR A 43 -10.87 8.50 -17.98
N VAL A 44 -9.59 8.17 -18.13
CA VAL A 44 -8.48 8.81 -17.40
C VAL A 44 -7.53 9.55 -18.36
N SER A 45 -7.76 9.42 -19.66
CA SER A 45 -7.02 10.16 -20.69
C SER A 45 -7.78 11.44 -20.97
N PRO A 46 -7.19 12.63 -20.75
CA PRO A 46 -7.71 13.84 -21.34
C PRO A 46 -7.81 13.60 -22.86
N ALA A 47 -8.92 14.01 -23.49
CA ALA A 47 -9.05 13.91 -24.95
C ALA A 47 -7.78 14.45 -25.62
N GLU A 48 -7.21 13.68 -26.57
CA GLU A 48 -6.03 14.10 -27.33
C GLU A 48 -6.23 15.53 -27.81
N TYR A 49 -5.35 16.43 -27.39
CA TYR A 49 -5.42 17.81 -27.81
C TYR A 49 -5.08 17.88 -29.29
N ASP A 50 -5.99 18.40 -30.10
CA ASP A 50 -5.73 18.61 -31.51
C ASP A 50 -4.69 19.73 -31.68
N ILE A 51 -3.43 19.31 -31.84
CA ILE A 51 -2.26 20.18 -32.01
C ILE A 51 -2.45 21.08 -33.25
N LYS A 52 -3.20 20.62 -34.27
CA LYS A 52 -3.48 21.41 -35.48
C LYS A 52 -4.21 22.71 -35.18
N LYS A 53 -5.16 22.68 -34.24
CA LYS A 53 -5.94 23.87 -33.86
C LYS A 53 -5.07 24.97 -33.27
N TYR A 54 -3.99 24.61 -32.56
CA TYR A 54 -3.05 25.60 -32.00
C TYR A 54 -2.03 26.08 -33.03
N SER A 55 -1.57 25.22 -33.94
CA SER A 55 -0.70 25.66 -35.05
C SER A 55 -1.42 26.62 -36.01
N ASP A 56 -2.73 26.47 -36.19
CA ASP A 56 -3.55 27.37 -37.02
C ASP A 56 -3.83 28.74 -36.35
N LEU A 57 -3.63 28.84 -35.03
CA LEU A 57 -3.71 30.10 -34.27
C LEU A 57 -2.35 30.82 -34.25
N VAL A 58 -1.25 30.07 -34.22
CA VAL A 58 0.13 30.58 -34.36
C VAL A 58 0.34 31.28 -35.71
N SER A 59 -0.27 30.77 -36.78
CA SER A 59 -0.18 31.34 -38.13
C SER A 59 -1.05 32.57 -38.36
N LYS A 60 -1.93 32.92 -37.41
CA LYS A 60 -2.87 34.05 -37.53
C LYS A 60 -2.58 35.24 -36.62
N ASN A 61 -1.78 35.08 -35.58
CA ASN A 61 -1.43 36.15 -34.62
C ASN A 61 0.08 36.18 -34.39
N ASP A 62 0.78 37.10 -35.05
CA ASP A 62 2.25 37.23 -34.94
C ASP A 62 2.71 37.66 -33.54
N ASP A 63 1.91 38.45 -32.82
CA ASP A 63 2.27 39.00 -31.50
C ASP A 63 2.23 37.95 -30.36
N GLU A 64 1.54 36.82 -30.56
CA GLU A 64 1.37 35.76 -29.54
C GLU A 64 2.12 34.47 -29.89
N GLN A 65 2.92 34.46 -30.97
CA GLN A 65 3.64 33.27 -31.44
C GLN A 65 4.53 32.66 -30.35
N GLU A 66 5.22 33.48 -29.57
CA GLU A 66 6.13 32.98 -28.52
C GLU A 66 5.37 32.27 -27.38
N TYR A 67 4.17 32.74 -27.04
CA TYR A 67 3.30 32.14 -26.03
C TYR A 67 2.75 30.78 -26.50
N TYR A 68 2.23 30.72 -27.73
CA TYR A 68 1.72 29.46 -28.29
C TYR A 68 2.83 28.45 -28.59
N ASN A 69 4.01 28.90 -29.01
CA ASN A 69 5.16 28.02 -29.21
C ASN A 69 5.67 27.44 -27.88
N LYS A 70 5.69 28.22 -26.79
CA LYS A 70 5.98 27.72 -25.43
C LYS A 70 4.98 26.66 -24.97
N ILE A 71 3.69 26.86 -25.28
CA ILE A 71 2.63 25.87 -25.01
C ILE A 71 2.82 24.60 -25.86
N ILE A 72 3.18 24.71 -27.14
CA ILE A 72 3.43 23.57 -28.03
C ILE A 72 4.66 22.79 -27.58
N ASP A 73 5.74 23.47 -27.17
CA ASP A 73 6.96 22.82 -26.67
C ASP A 73 6.78 22.20 -25.28
N SER A 74 5.97 22.82 -24.39
CA SER A 74 5.58 22.17 -23.13
C SER A 74 4.71 20.93 -23.37
N LYS A 75 3.89 20.92 -24.44
CA LYS A 75 3.03 19.80 -24.84
C LYS A 75 3.82 18.66 -25.50
N LYS A 76 4.83 18.95 -26.33
CA LYS A 76 5.77 17.93 -26.85
C LYS A 76 6.56 17.24 -25.74
N LYS A 77 6.77 17.92 -24.61
CA LYS A 77 7.47 17.40 -23.43
C LYS A 77 6.56 16.74 -22.38
N GLN A 78 5.23 16.74 -22.52
CA GLN A 78 4.34 16.17 -21.50
C GLN A 78 4.07 14.68 -21.69
N VAL A 79 4.86 13.90 -20.95
CA VAL A 79 4.46 12.82 -20.04
C VAL A 79 3.00 12.38 -20.15
N ASN A 80 2.78 11.10 -20.52
CA ASN A 80 1.50 10.41 -20.33
C ASN A 80 0.91 10.77 -18.96
N PHE A 81 -0.24 11.45 -18.95
CA PHE A 81 -0.99 11.82 -17.73
C PHE A 81 -1.49 10.60 -16.94
N GLN A 82 -1.32 9.40 -17.47
CA GLN A 82 -1.62 8.14 -16.81
C GLN A 82 -0.49 7.77 -15.83
N ARG A 83 -0.83 7.56 -14.55
CA ARG A 83 -0.12 6.52 -13.79
C ARG A 83 -0.34 5.22 -14.56
N THR A 84 0.72 4.54 -14.96
CA THR A 84 0.65 3.16 -15.47
C THR A 84 -0.25 2.38 -14.50
N LYS A 85 -1.31 1.74 -15.02
CA LYS A 85 -2.27 1.04 -14.17
C LYS A 85 -1.53 0.11 -13.21
N ASP A 86 -1.55 0.41 -11.92
CA ASP A 86 -0.97 -0.48 -10.92
C ASP A 86 -1.93 -1.65 -10.72
N LYS A 87 -1.73 -2.71 -11.50
CA LYS A 87 -2.51 -3.95 -11.44
C LYS A 87 -2.57 -4.51 -10.01
N THR A 88 -1.51 -4.34 -9.21
CA THR A 88 -1.48 -4.80 -7.83
C THR A 88 -2.50 -4.03 -6.98
N ARG A 89 -2.57 -2.70 -7.16
CA ARG A 89 -3.52 -1.86 -6.44
C ARG A 89 -4.97 -2.13 -6.86
N VAL A 90 -5.21 -2.32 -8.16
CA VAL A 90 -6.54 -2.67 -8.69
C VAL A 90 -7.01 -4.01 -8.12
N ASN A 91 -6.15 -5.03 -8.13
CA ASN A 91 -6.47 -6.35 -7.57
C ASN A 91 -6.78 -6.26 -6.07
N LYS A 92 -6.00 -5.49 -5.29
CA LYS A 92 -6.29 -5.27 -3.86
C LYS A 92 -7.66 -4.63 -3.63
N ILE A 93 -8.06 -3.67 -4.46
CA ILE A 93 -9.37 -3.01 -4.35
C ILE A 93 -10.49 -3.99 -4.68
N ARG A 94 -10.35 -4.78 -5.76
CA ARG A 94 -11.29 -5.84 -6.12
C ARG A 94 -11.43 -6.86 -4.98
N ASP A 95 -10.31 -7.33 -4.46
CA ASP A 95 -10.29 -8.31 -3.37
C ASP A 95 -10.87 -7.72 -2.07
N TYR A 96 -10.71 -6.40 -1.85
CA TYR A 96 -11.35 -5.70 -0.75
C TYR A 96 -12.88 -5.76 -0.86
N ILE A 97 -13.41 -5.41 -2.04
CA ILE A 97 -14.86 -5.45 -2.32
C ILE A 97 -15.43 -6.86 -2.16
N LYS A 98 -14.70 -7.88 -2.64
CA LYS A 98 -15.18 -9.26 -2.64
C LYS A 98 -15.14 -9.93 -1.26
N ASN A 99 -14.09 -9.67 -0.48
CA ASN A 99 -13.77 -10.49 0.69
C ASN A 99 -14.02 -9.80 2.05
N ASN A 100 -14.40 -8.52 2.07
CA ASN A 100 -14.64 -7.79 3.32
C ASN A 100 -16.13 -7.48 3.48
N GLU A 101 -16.67 -7.78 4.67
CA GLU A 101 -18.05 -7.45 5.04
C GLU A 101 -18.32 -5.94 4.98
N TYR A 102 -17.34 -5.12 5.37
CA TYR A 102 -17.45 -3.66 5.42
C TYR A 102 -16.77 -2.96 4.23
N ALA A 103 -17.02 -3.42 3.01
CA ALA A 103 -16.37 -2.88 1.81
C ALA A 103 -16.97 -1.55 1.31
N PHE A 104 -17.00 -0.49 2.13
CA PHE A 104 -17.48 0.84 1.70
C PHE A 104 -16.33 1.80 1.32
N PHE A 105 -16.56 2.64 0.30
CA PHE A 105 -15.66 3.73 -0.10
C PHE A 105 -16.33 5.09 0.22
N PRO A 106 -16.01 5.71 1.37
CA PRO A 106 -16.67 6.97 1.75
C PRO A 106 -16.16 8.18 0.96
N ASN A 107 -15.02 8.04 0.27
CA ASN A 107 -14.37 9.14 -0.45
C ASN A 107 -15.05 9.39 -1.81
N THR A 108 -15.09 10.66 -2.23
CA THR A 108 -15.60 11.07 -3.54
C THR A 108 -14.72 10.58 -4.69
N ILE A 109 -15.32 10.24 -5.85
CA ILE A 109 -14.63 10.23 -7.14
C ILE A 109 -14.63 11.66 -7.67
N ILE A 110 -13.46 12.20 -7.97
CA ILE A 110 -13.34 13.56 -8.48
C ILE A 110 -13.27 13.47 -10.00
N CYS A 111 -14.19 14.14 -10.68
CA CYS A 111 -14.31 14.06 -12.14
C CYS A 111 -14.84 15.36 -12.74
N THR A 112 -14.71 15.44 -14.06
CA THR A 112 -15.22 16.53 -14.89
C THR A 112 -15.99 15.95 -16.07
N ILE A 113 -16.92 16.75 -16.57
CA ILE A 113 -17.74 16.43 -17.74
C ILE A 113 -17.79 17.66 -18.65
N ASP A 114 -17.81 17.42 -19.96
CA ASP A 114 -18.14 18.46 -20.92
C ASP A 114 -19.67 18.56 -20.99
N SER A 115 -20.21 19.75 -20.77
CA SER A 115 -21.67 19.93 -20.67
C SER A 115 -22.19 21.20 -21.33
N ILE A 116 -23.38 21.10 -21.92
CA ILE A 116 -24.16 22.23 -22.42
C ILE A 116 -25.27 22.56 -21.42
N LEU A 117 -25.46 23.84 -21.13
CA LEU A 117 -26.58 24.31 -20.31
C LEU A 117 -27.86 24.39 -21.14
N ILE A 118 -28.93 23.77 -20.67
CA ILE A 118 -30.27 23.90 -21.23
C ILE A 118 -31.03 25.01 -20.50
N ASP A 119 -31.58 25.94 -21.26
CA ASP A 119 -32.40 27.04 -20.72
C ASP A 119 -33.68 26.50 -20.06
N LYS A 120 -34.08 27.11 -18.94
CA LYS A 120 -35.25 26.75 -18.12
C LYS A 120 -36.58 26.80 -18.88
N THR A 121 -36.61 27.58 -19.96
CA THR A 121 -37.80 27.80 -20.78
C THR A 121 -38.07 26.67 -21.78
N GLN A 122 -37.12 25.76 -21.98
CA GLN A 122 -37.21 24.70 -22.98
C GLN A 122 -37.44 23.33 -22.34
N ASP A 123 -38.29 22.51 -22.98
CA ASP A 123 -38.38 21.09 -22.66
C ASP A 123 -37.06 20.40 -23.04
N TYR A 124 -36.34 19.91 -22.02
CA TYR A 124 -35.00 19.36 -22.21
C TYR A 124 -34.99 18.13 -23.12
N LYS A 125 -36.07 17.33 -23.14
CA LYS A 125 -36.14 16.15 -24.02
C LYS A 125 -36.15 16.60 -25.48
N THR A 126 -37.04 17.53 -25.82
CA THR A 126 -37.15 18.10 -27.16
C THR A 126 -35.84 18.78 -27.59
N PHE A 127 -35.21 19.55 -26.69
CA PHE A 127 -33.92 20.18 -26.98
C PHE A 127 -32.83 19.16 -27.31
N ILE A 128 -32.70 18.12 -26.48
CA ILE A 128 -31.70 17.06 -26.70
C ILE A 128 -32.01 16.33 -28.00
N GLU A 129 -33.26 15.92 -28.24
CA GLU A 129 -33.65 15.23 -29.45
C GLU A 129 -33.26 15.97 -30.73
N ASN A 130 -33.35 17.30 -30.73
CA ASN A 130 -32.99 18.14 -31.88
C ASN A 130 -31.47 18.33 -32.06
N ASN A 131 -30.69 18.20 -30.99
CA ASN A 131 -29.25 18.49 -30.99
C ASN A 131 -28.34 17.25 -30.84
N ILE A 132 -28.91 16.08 -30.51
CA ILE A 132 -28.17 14.84 -30.18
C ILE A 132 -27.25 14.32 -31.30
N ASN A 133 -27.50 14.72 -32.55
CA ASN A 133 -26.72 14.38 -33.74
C ASN A 133 -25.74 15.47 -34.17
N ARG A 134 -25.84 16.68 -33.60
CA ARG A 134 -24.96 17.82 -33.89
C ARG A 134 -23.79 17.90 -32.92
N GLU A 135 -24.02 17.46 -31.68
CA GLU A 135 -23.03 17.50 -30.61
C GLU A 135 -22.17 16.23 -30.57
N SER A 136 -21.01 16.33 -29.89
CA SER A 136 -20.19 15.15 -29.57
C SER A 136 -21.03 14.12 -28.82
N SER A 137 -20.83 12.83 -29.11
CA SER A 137 -21.59 11.73 -28.50
C SER A 137 -21.44 11.69 -26.97
N THR A 138 -20.34 12.23 -26.43
CA THR A 138 -19.99 12.28 -25.00
C THR A 138 -20.52 13.52 -24.28
N THR A 139 -21.15 14.46 -25.00
CA THR A 139 -21.62 15.74 -24.45
C THR A 139 -22.74 15.51 -23.44
N SER A 140 -22.56 16.03 -22.23
CA SER A 140 -23.56 16.02 -21.18
C SER A 140 -24.48 17.23 -21.25
N TYR A 141 -25.65 17.15 -20.63
CA TYR A 141 -26.61 18.26 -20.59
C TYR A 141 -26.92 18.65 -19.15
N LEU A 142 -26.69 19.92 -18.82
CA LEU A 142 -27.00 20.50 -17.52
C LEU A 142 -28.39 21.12 -17.56
N ILE A 143 -29.25 20.70 -16.64
CA ILE A 143 -30.65 21.11 -16.53
C ILE A 143 -30.85 21.84 -15.20
N ASP A 144 -31.48 23.00 -15.24
CA ASP A 144 -31.84 23.78 -14.06
C ASP A 144 -33.38 23.81 -13.91
N GLU A 145 -33.94 22.79 -13.28
CA GLU A 145 -35.38 22.68 -12.99
C GLU A 145 -35.66 23.27 -11.60
N ASN A 146 -36.47 24.34 -11.51
CA ASN A 146 -36.95 25.01 -10.29
C ASN A 146 -36.61 24.32 -8.94
N LYS A 147 -35.50 24.73 -8.31
CA LYS A 147 -34.89 24.28 -7.04
C LYS A 147 -33.98 23.03 -7.08
N THR A 148 -33.88 22.32 -8.19
CA THR A 148 -33.00 21.15 -8.35
C THR A 148 -32.17 21.21 -9.63
N LYS A 149 -30.85 21.08 -9.53
CA LYS A 149 -30.00 20.94 -10.70
C LYS A 149 -29.82 19.47 -11.05
N LYS A 150 -29.83 19.17 -12.33
CA LYS A 150 -29.70 17.81 -12.84
C LYS A 150 -28.70 17.80 -13.98
N VAL A 151 -28.00 16.68 -14.15
CA VAL A 151 -27.15 16.45 -15.31
C VAL A 151 -27.52 15.14 -15.98
N LEU A 152 -27.55 15.16 -17.31
CA LEU A 152 -27.72 13.99 -18.16
C LEU A 152 -26.38 13.66 -18.79
N ILE A 153 -25.81 12.53 -18.40
CA ILE A 153 -24.52 12.05 -18.89
C ILE A 153 -24.78 10.88 -19.84
N PRO A 154 -24.33 10.92 -21.11
CA PRO A 154 -24.49 9.80 -22.03
C PRO A 154 -23.79 8.54 -21.51
N ILE A 155 -24.47 7.39 -21.54
CA ILE A 155 -23.89 6.10 -21.12
C ILE A 155 -23.04 5.52 -22.25
N ILE A 156 -21.90 6.17 -22.50
CA ILE A 156 -20.88 5.73 -23.45
C ILE A 156 -19.50 5.97 -22.85
N GLU A 157 -18.50 5.25 -23.34
CA GLU A 157 -17.12 5.42 -22.89
C GLU A 157 -16.64 6.87 -23.12
N LYS A 158 -15.83 7.38 -22.20
CA LYS A 158 -15.23 8.73 -22.21
C LYS A 158 -16.18 9.90 -21.93
N SER A 159 -17.44 9.67 -21.55
CA SER A 159 -18.34 10.75 -21.09
C SER A 159 -17.92 11.43 -19.79
N ILE A 160 -17.13 10.75 -18.95
CA ILE A 160 -16.66 11.28 -17.66
C ILE A 160 -15.12 11.22 -17.60
N LEU A 161 -14.45 12.36 -17.45
CA LEU A 161 -13.02 12.40 -17.22
C LEU A 161 -12.73 12.36 -15.71
N VAL A 162 -12.04 11.33 -15.25
CA VAL A 162 -11.72 11.12 -13.83
C VAL A 162 -10.39 11.75 -13.49
N ILE A 163 -10.40 12.57 -12.44
CA ILE A 163 -9.24 13.31 -11.90
C ILE A 163 -8.64 12.53 -10.73
N ASP A 164 -9.49 12.06 -9.81
CA ASP A 164 -9.07 11.17 -8.71
C ASP A 164 -10.08 10.05 -8.49
N GLY A 165 -9.56 8.89 -8.08
CA GLY A 165 -10.34 7.67 -7.87
C GLY A 165 -10.31 6.66 -9.02
N GLN A 166 -9.44 6.86 -10.02
CA GLN A 166 -9.29 5.94 -11.15
C GLN A 166 -9.10 4.47 -10.75
N HIS A 167 -8.23 4.17 -9.78
CA HIS A 167 -7.99 2.79 -9.34
C HIS A 167 -9.22 2.18 -8.66
N ARG A 168 -10.07 3.01 -8.04
CA ARG A 168 -11.32 2.57 -7.41
C ARG A 168 -12.33 2.17 -8.49
N LEU A 169 -12.51 3.01 -9.51
CA LEU A 169 -13.39 2.70 -10.64
C LEU A 169 -12.88 1.49 -11.44
N GLU A 170 -11.58 1.36 -11.66
CA GLU A 170 -10.99 0.18 -12.31
C GLU A 170 -11.19 -1.08 -11.46
N GLY A 171 -11.02 -0.99 -10.13
CA GLY A 171 -11.31 -2.12 -9.22
C GLY A 171 -12.79 -2.53 -9.24
N LEU A 172 -13.71 -1.56 -9.28
CA LEU A 172 -15.15 -1.80 -9.44
C LEU A 172 -15.48 -2.39 -10.82
N LYS A 173 -14.83 -1.91 -11.89
CA LYS A 173 -14.98 -2.43 -13.26
C LYS A 173 -14.55 -3.89 -13.33
N GLU A 174 -13.37 -4.20 -12.79
CA GLU A 174 -12.88 -5.58 -12.67
C GLU A 174 -13.79 -6.44 -11.81
N PHE A 175 -14.33 -5.91 -10.71
CA PHE A 175 -15.30 -6.63 -9.87
C PHE A 175 -16.56 -7.00 -10.67
N TYR A 176 -17.20 -6.03 -11.33
CA TYR A 176 -18.41 -6.27 -12.12
C TYR A 176 -18.19 -7.18 -13.33
N ASN A 177 -17.00 -7.14 -13.95
CA ASN A 177 -16.68 -8.03 -15.06
C ASN A 177 -16.48 -9.50 -14.62
N ASN A 178 -16.10 -9.73 -13.36
CA ASN A 178 -15.75 -11.05 -12.83
C ASN A 178 -16.76 -11.61 -11.81
N SER A 179 -17.84 -10.87 -11.53
CA SER A 179 -18.87 -11.27 -10.58
C SER A 179 -20.23 -11.34 -11.26
N ASN A 180 -20.95 -12.44 -11.04
CA ASN A 180 -22.36 -12.56 -11.41
C ASN A 180 -23.29 -11.96 -10.34
N GLU A 181 -22.73 -11.36 -9.28
CA GLU A 181 -23.51 -10.81 -8.17
C GLU A 181 -24.06 -9.43 -8.53
N GLU A 182 -25.35 -9.24 -8.25
CA GLU A 182 -26.00 -7.94 -8.35
C GLU A 182 -25.74 -7.08 -7.10
N ILE A 183 -24.48 -6.73 -6.85
CA ILE A 183 -24.16 -5.78 -5.79
C ILE A 183 -24.53 -4.37 -6.24
N GLN A 184 -25.55 -3.80 -5.58
CA GLN A 184 -25.88 -2.39 -5.68
C GLN A 184 -24.83 -1.58 -4.90
N TYR A 185 -23.97 -0.88 -5.63
CA TYR A 185 -22.89 -0.08 -5.06
C TYR A 185 -23.01 1.36 -5.56
N ASP A 186 -23.40 2.27 -4.69
CA ASP A 186 -23.44 3.70 -4.99
C ASP A 186 -22.10 4.35 -4.67
N ILE A 187 -21.69 5.32 -5.49
CA ILE A 187 -20.50 6.14 -5.29
C ILE A 187 -20.86 7.62 -5.25
N LEU A 188 -20.08 8.36 -4.46
CA LEU A 188 -20.17 9.81 -4.39
C LEU A 188 -19.27 10.43 -5.45
N LEU A 189 -19.82 11.32 -6.28
CA LEU A 189 -19.10 12.08 -7.29
C LEU A 189 -18.90 13.52 -6.84
N SER A 190 -17.73 14.07 -7.13
CA SER A 190 -17.42 15.50 -7.07
C SER A 190 -17.14 15.98 -8.49
N LEU A 191 -18.11 16.68 -9.07
CA LEU A 191 -18.19 17.12 -10.45
C LEU A 191 -17.71 18.58 -10.59
N PHE A 192 -16.60 18.75 -11.29
CA PHE A 192 -16.16 20.05 -11.80
C PHE A 192 -16.83 20.26 -13.15
N ILE A 193 -17.73 21.25 -13.25
CA ILE A 193 -18.49 21.54 -14.47
C ILE A 193 -18.16 22.96 -14.91
N GLY A 194 -17.73 23.12 -16.16
CA GLY A 194 -17.43 24.43 -16.75
C GLY A 194 -16.10 25.04 -16.31
N PHE A 195 -15.18 24.25 -15.74
CA PHE A 195 -13.82 24.70 -15.43
C PHE A 195 -12.89 24.53 -16.62
N ASP A 196 -11.92 25.44 -16.75
CA ASP A 196 -10.82 25.29 -17.71
C ASP A 196 -10.00 24.03 -17.40
N ARG A 197 -9.55 23.35 -18.45
CA ARG A 197 -8.68 22.17 -18.39
C ARG A 197 -7.39 22.45 -17.62
N ALA A 198 -6.88 23.69 -17.65
CA ALA A 198 -5.72 24.09 -16.84
C ALA A 198 -5.99 23.97 -15.33
N ILE A 199 -7.16 24.41 -14.86
CA ILE A 199 -7.58 24.31 -13.45
C ILE A 199 -7.76 22.85 -13.06
N ILE A 200 -8.37 22.05 -13.93
CA ILE A 200 -8.54 20.61 -13.74
C ILE A 200 -7.18 19.92 -13.57
N ALA A 201 -6.19 20.26 -14.39
CA ALA A 201 -4.83 19.73 -14.30
C ALA A 201 -4.11 20.14 -13.01
N GLN A 202 -4.31 21.37 -12.53
CA GLN A 202 -3.75 21.82 -11.25
C GLN A 202 -4.34 21.05 -10.07
N GLN A 203 -5.66 20.86 -10.05
CA GLN A 203 -6.33 20.06 -9.01
C GLN A 203 -5.83 18.61 -9.02
N PHE A 204 -5.66 18.02 -10.20
CA PHE A 204 -5.06 16.69 -10.34
C PHE A 204 -3.70 16.60 -9.64
N TYR A 205 -2.82 17.56 -9.88
CA TYR A 205 -1.47 17.61 -9.29
C TYR A 205 -1.53 17.71 -7.76
N ILE A 206 -2.28 18.69 -7.23
CA ILE A 206 -2.38 18.92 -5.78
C ILE A 206 -2.93 17.69 -5.06
N ILE A 207 -4.02 17.10 -5.58
CA ILE A 207 -4.68 15.96 -4.95
C ILE A 207 -3.80 14.71 -4.99
N ASN A 208 -3.12 14.42 -6.10
CA ASN A 208 -2.41 13.15 -6.28
C ASN A 208 -0.93 13.18 -5.87
N TYR A 209 -0.27 14.34 -5.93
CA TYR A 209 1.18 14.47 -5.72
C TYR A 209 1.53 15.05 -4.35
N GLU A 210 0.78 16.03 -3.86
CA GLU A 210 1.09 16.67 -2.56
C GLU A 210 0.59 15.88 -1.35
N GLN A 211 -0.38 14.98 -1.53
CA GLN A 211 -0.84 14.10 -0.47
C GLN A 211 0.26 13.11 -0.05
N LYS A 212 0.78 13.29 1.16
CA LYS A 212 1.73 12.34 1.76
C LYS A 212 0.99 11.06 2.16
N PRO A 213 1.56 9.86 1.86
CA PRO A 213 0.98 8.62 2.32
C PRO A 213 0.94 8.57 3.85
N VAL A 214 -0.11 7.97 4.40
CA VAL A 214 -0.24 7.76 5.85
C VAL A 214 0.97 6.98 6.35
N ASN A 215 1.58 7.46 7.43
CA ASN A 215 2.73 6.79 8.04
C ASN A 215 2.30 5.40 8.55
N LYS A 216 2.97 4.34 8.11
CA LYS A 216 2.70 2.96 8.55
C LYS A 216 2.68 2.79 10.07
N SER A 217 3.50 3.55 10.80
CA SER A 217 3.53 3.48 12.27
C SER A 217 2.20 3.93 12.89
N ILE A 218 1.52 4.91 12.27
CA ILE A 218 0.16 5.35 12.66
C ILE A 218 -0.83 4.23 12.36
N LEU A 219 -0.75 3.63 11.17
CA LEU A 219 -1.62 2.51 10.81
C LEU A 219 -1.48 1.34 11.79
N TYR A 220 -0.26 0.91 12.09
CA TYR A 220 -0.01 -0.19 13.05
C TYR A 220 -0.44 0.15 14.48
N HIS A 221 -0.37 1.43 14.87
CA HIS A 221 -0.88 1.88 16.16
C HIS A 221 -2.41 1.81 16.19
N LEU A 222 -3.09 2.39 15.19
CA LEU A 222 -4.54 2.36 15.10
C LEU A 222 -5.07 0.92 15.03
N MET A 223 -4.46 0.05 14.22
CA MET A 223 -4.83 -1.36 14.18
C MET A 223 -4.65 -2.03 15.55
N GLY A 224 -3.53 -1.78 16.22
CA GLY A 224 -3.26 -2.39 17.53
C GLY A 224 -4.16 -1.89 18.67
N GLU A 225 -4.66 -0.65 18.60
CA GLU A 225 -5.53 -0.06 19.62
C GLU A 225 -7.03 -0.34 19.38
N PHE A 226 -7.45 -0.47 18.12
CA PHE A 226 -8.88 -0.54 17.75
C PHE A 226 -9.33 -1.90 17.18
N SER A 227 -8.43 -2.87 17.00
CA SER A 227 -8.81 -4.20 16.53
C SER A 227 -9.21 -5.11 17.69
N ASP A 228 -10.48 -5.50 17.75
CA ASP A 228 -10.96 -6.56 18.64
C ASP A 228 -10.48 -7.96 18.19
N GLU A 229 -10.11 -8.08 16.90
CA GLU A 229 -9.50 -9.28 16.35
C GLU A 229 -7.98 -9.25 16.49
N ILE A 230 -7.43 -10.32 17.05
CA ILE A 230 -5.98 -10.49 17.20
C ILE A 230 -5.38 -10.89 15.84
N ASP A 231 -5.11 -9.92 14.97
CA ASP A 231 -4.43 -10.13 13.69
C ASP A 231 -2.88 -10.10 13.82
N GLU A 232 -2.17 -10.50 12.76
CA GLU A 232 -0.70 -10.56 12.73
C GLU A 232 -0.05 -9.22 13.16
N ILE A 233 -0.66 -8.10 12.75
CA ILE A 233 -0.15 -6.75 13.00
C ILE A 233 -0.34 -6.35 14.46
N THR A 234 -1.50 -6.62 15.04
CA THR A 234 -1.86 -6.31 16.43
C THR A 234 -0.95 -7.08 17.40
N ILE A 235 -0.69 -8.36 17.15
CA ILE A 235 0.26 -9.15 17.96
C ILE A 235 1.67 -8.57 17.87
N LEU A 236 2.15 -8.29 16.66
CA LEU A 236 3.51 -7.78 16.48
C LEU A 236 3.67 -6.36 17.04
N HIS A 237 2.61 -5.55 17.03
CA HIS A 237 2.58 -4.27 17.75
C HIS A 237 2.83 -4.50 19.24
N ASN A 238 2.07 -5.40 19.86
CA ASN A 238 2.18 -5.71 21.28
C ASN A 238 3.55 -6.30 21.63
N PHE A 239 4.09 -7.21 20.80
CA PHE A 239 5.45 -7.73 21.00
C PHE A 239 6.51 -6.65 20.86
N THR A 240 6.38 -5.76 19.88
CA THR A 240 7.30 -4.63 19.71
C THR A 240 7.26 -3.71 20.94
N ARG A 241 6.08 -3.47 21.51
CA ARG A 241 5.92 -2.73 22.77
C ARG A 241 6.63 -3.45 23.93
N LEU A 242 6.41 -4.76 24.09
CA LEU A 242 7.08 -5.57 25.12
C LEU A 242 8.61 -5.55 24.98
N LEU A 243 9.13 -5.70 23.76
CA LEU A 243 10.56 -5.61 23.48
C LEU A 243 11.15 -4.25 23.84
N ASN A 244 10.37 -3.17 23.76
CA ASN A 244 10.83 -1.82 24.09
C ASN A 244 10.71 -1.49 25.58
N GLU A 245 9.70 -2.03 26.28
CA GLU A 245 9.36 -1.67 27.66
C GLU A 245 9.97 -2.61 28.71
N PHE A 246 10.34 -3.84 28.34
CA PHE A 246 10.96 -4.80 29.26
C PHE A 246 12.47 -4.53 29.42
N ASP A 247 12.93 -4.29 30.65
CA ASP A 247 14.31 -3.92 30.98
C ASP A 247 15.37 -4.99 30.63
N LYS A 248 15.00 -6.28 30.69
CA LYS A 248 15.87 -7.40 30.26
C LYS A 248 15.85 -7.63 28.75
N SER A 249 15.06 -6.86 27.99
CA SER A 249 15.08 -6.92 26.53
C SER A 249 16.34 -6.22 26.00
N PRO A 250 17.02 -6.79 24.98
CA PRO A 250 18.13 -6.13 24.32
C PRO A 250 17.71 -4.88 23.52
N PHE A 251 16.39 -4.65 23.37
CA PHE A 251 15.78 -3.49 22.72
C PHE A 251 15.16 -2.48 23.68
N TYR A 252 15.39 -2.62 24.99
CA TYR A 252 14.83 -1.72 26.00
C TYR A 252 15.13 -0.25 25.65
N ASN A 253 14.09 0.57 25.50
CA ASN A 253 14.15 1.99 25.10
C ASN A 253 14.86 2.29 23.76
N ARG A 254 14.99 1.30 22.86
CA ARG A 254 15.69 1.47 21.57
C ARG A 254 14.77 1.57 20.37
N ILE A 255 13.49 1.27 20.54
CA ILE A 255 12.50 1.26 19.46
C ILE A 255 11.75 2.59 19.46
N LYS A 256 11.77 3.29 18.33
CA LYS A 256 10.98 4.52 18.14
C LYS A 256 9.51 4.17 18.01
N MET A 257 8.79 4.25 19.12
CA MET A 257 7.33 4.10 19.19
C MET A 257 6.64 5.40 18.75
N LEU A 258 5.48 5.29 18.10
CA LEU A 258 4.69 6.46 17.70
C LEU A 258 4.11 7.18 18.95
N GLY A 259 4.22 8.51 18.99
CA GLY A 259 3.58 9.34 20.03
C GLY A 259 4.16 9.20 21.45
N LYS A 260 5.11 8.28 21.67
CA LYS A 260 5.77 8.06 22.96
C LYS A 260 7.23 8.48 22.88
N VAL A 261 7.63 9.39 23.75
CA VAL A 261 9.03 9.61 24.12
C VAL A 261 9.27 8.79 25.40
N PRO A 262 10.29 7.91 25.47
CA PRO A 262 10.57 7.12 26.66
C PRO A 262 10.68 8.00 27.90
N LYS A 263 10.10 7.56 29.02
CA LYS A 263 10.26 8.25 30.31
C LYS A 263 11.75 8.27 30.66
N GLY A 264 12.32 9.47 30.82
CA GLY A 264 13.76 9.65 31.08
C GLY A 264 14.64 9.87 29.84
N ALA A 265 14.07 9.90 28.63
CA ALA A 265 14.82 10.21 27.42
C ALA A 265 15.28 11.68 27.43
N SER A 266 16.59 11.88 27.63
CA SER A 266 17.25 13.17 27.46
C SER A 266 17.25 13.62 25.99
N ARG A 267 17.37 14.92 25.74
CA ARG A 267 17.64 15.47 24.39
C ARG A 267 18.94 14.83 23.87
N GLY A 268 18.82 13.81 23.02
CA GLY A 268 19.96 13.01 22.54
C GLY A 268 19.74 11.50 22.57
N HIS A 269 18.66 10.99 23.17
CA HIS A 269 18.26 9.58 23.05
C HIS A 269 18.03 9.21 21.58
N LYS A 270 18.95 8.42 21.01
CA LYS A 270 18.87 7.93 19.63
C LYS A 270 18.28 6.53 19.62
N TYR A 271 17.03 6.44 19.20
CA TYR A 271 16.42 5.15 18.83
C TYR A 271 17.25 4.49 17.72
N SER A 272 17.47 3.19 17.82
CA SER A 272 18.26 2.44 16.83
C SER A 272 17.42 1.81 15.72
N ILE A 273 16.10 1.75 15.91
CA ILE A 273 15.13 1.12 15.00
C ILE A 273 13.74 1.77 15.15
N SER A 274 12.94 1.80 14.09
CA SER A 274 11.54 2.23 14.16
C SER A 274 10.61 1.04 14.39
N GLN A 275 9.47 1.29 15.05
CA GLN A 275 8.43 0.27 15.25
C GLN A 275 8.00 -0.38 13.93
N ALA A 276 7.69 0.42 12.90
CA ALA A 276 7.24 -0.09 11.62
C ALA A 276 8.28 -1.01 10.94
N PHE A 277 9.56 -0.68 11.03
CA PHE A 277 10.62 -1.51 10.46
C PHE A 277 10.70 -2.86 11.17
N LEU A 278 10.64 -2.89 12.50
CA LEU A 278 10.71 -4.15 13.24
C LEU A 278 9.49 -5.05 12.96
N ILE A 279 8.28 -4.47 12.89
CA ILE A 279 7.06 -5.20 12.53
C ILE A 279 7.17 -5.78 11.10
N ASP A 280 7.62 -4.98 10.13
CA ASP A 280 7.81 -5.41 8.74
C ASP A 280 8.83 -6.58 8.61
N GLU A 281 9.82 -6.68 9.51
CA GLU A 281 10.75 -7.81 9.54
C GLU A 281 10.19 -9.02 10.31
N LEU A 282 9.56 -8.82 11.47
CA LEU A 282 9.02 -9.90 12.29
C LEU A 282 7.80 -10.57 11.67
N ILE A 283 6.98 -9.88 10.87
CA ILE A 283 5.82 -10.48 10.20
C ILE A 283 6.20 -11.67 9.33
N LYS A 284 7.42 -11.66 8.76
CA LYS A 284 7.93 -12.76 7.94
C LYS A 284 8.14 -14.04 8.74
N THR A 285 8.29 -13.93 10.06
CA THR A 285 8.51 -15.07 10.97
C THR A 285 7.21 -15.75 11.41
N ILE A 286 6.05 -15.11 11.26
CA ILE A 286 4.75 -15.66 11.67
C ILE A 286 3.78 -15.86 10.51
N SER A 287 3.89 -15.10 9.42
CA SER A 287 2.85 -15.06 8.40
C SER A 287 2.87 -16.28 7.47
N LYS A 288 1.69 -16.84 7.20
CA LYS A 288 1.51 -17.92 6.19
C LYS A 288 1.98 -17.53 4.79
N LYS A 289 2.02 -16.23 4.48
CA LYS A 289 2.52 -15.71 3.19
C LYS A 289 4.00 -16.04 2.96
N SER A 290 4.76 -16.26 4.02
CA SER A 290 6.19 -16.59 3.96
C SER A 290 6.48 -18.07 3.68
N ILE A 291 5.49 -18.97 3.66
CA ILE A 291 5.70 -20.44 3.50
C ILE A 291 6.40 -20.78 2.17
N ASN A 292 6.28 -19.95 1.14
CA ASN A 292 6.95 -20.18 -0.14
C ASN A 292 8.33 -19.50 -0.26
N SER A 293 8.75 -18.73 0.76
CA SER A 293 10.04 -18.05 0.81
C SER A 293 11.14 -18.98 1.31
N ILE A 294 12.41 -18.71 0.98
CA ILE A 294 13.53 -19.35 1.69
C ILE A 294 13.52 -19.01 3.19
N TYR A 295 13.04 -17.81 3.54
CA TYR A 295 12.89 -17.36 4.92
C TYR A 295 11.51 -17.77 5.43
N GLN A 296 11.43 -18.98 5.98
CA GLN A 296 10.18 -19.60 6.45
C GLN A 296 9.60 -18.88 7.70
N PRO A 297 8.28 -18.97 7.92
CA PRO A 297 7.64 -18.44 9.13
C PRO A 297 7.87 -19.37 10.33
N ILE A 298 9.07 -19.28 10.90
CA ILE A 298 9.55 -20.15 11.98
C ILE A 298 8.68 -20.15 13.25
N PHE A 299 7.84 -19.14 13.43
CA PHE A 299 6.94 -18.99 14.58
C PHE A 299 5.46 -19.23 14.25
N LEU A 300 5.12 -19.70 13.04
CA LEU A 300 3.74 -19.91 12.62
C LEU A 300 2.96 -20.81 13.60
N TYR A 301 3.54 -21.92 14.06
CA TYR A 301 2.93 -22.79 15.06
C TYR A 301 2.55 -22.02 16.34
N TYR A 302 3.48 -21.28 16.94
CA TYR A 302 3.21 -20.53 18.17
C TYR A 302 2.21 -19.40 17.95
N PHE A 303 2.20 -18.80 16.75
CA PHE A 303 1.26 -17.75 16.40
C PHE A 303 -0.18 -18.29 16.32
N LEU A 304 -0.39 -19.43 15.67
CA LEU A 304 -1.71 -20.08 15.56
C LEU A 304 -2.23 -20.57 16.93
N ASN A 305 -1.33 -20.91 17.85
CA ASN A 305 -1.69 -21.36 19.20
C ASN A 305 -1.70 -20.18 20.19
N LYS A 306 -2.87 -19.61 20.48
CA LYS A 306 -3.04 -18.42 21.36
C LYS A 306 -2.24 -18.49 22.67
N ASN A 307 -2.23 -19.64 23.34
CA ASN A 307 -1.53 -19.84 24.62
C ASN A 307 0.00 -19.82 24.50
N LEU A 308 0.54 -20.02 23.28
CA LEU A 308 1.98 -20.10 23.01
C LEU A 308 2.53 -18.82 22.36
N GLN A 309 1.69 -17.84 22.02
CA GLN A 309 2.12 -16.61 21.35
C GLN A 309 3.20 -15.87 22.12
N ILE A 310 3.13 -15.84 23.46
CA ILE A 310 4.13 -15.20 24.31
C ILE A 310 5.53 -15.83 24.19
N GLU A 311 5.61 -17.10 23.77
CA GLU A 311 6.90 -17.78 23.58
C GLU A 311 7.68 -17.21 22.39
N ILE A 312 7.01 -16.59 21.43
CA ILE A 312 7.65 -15.89 20.30
C ILE A 312 8.52 -14.74 20.81
N VAL A 313 7.94 -13.83 21.60
CA VAL A 313 8.68 -12.67 22.12
C VAL A 313 9.76 -13.09 23.11
N LYS A 314 9.52 -14.13 23.93
CA LYS A 314 10.54 -14.71 24.81
C LYS A 314 11.73 -15.27 24.02
N PHE A 315 11.49 -16.01 22.94
CA PHE A 315 12.55 -16.52 22.08
C PHE A 315 13.34 -15.37 21.45
N ILE A 316 12.66 -14.35 20.90
CA ILE A 316 13.33 -13.17 20.32
C ILE A 316 14.24 -12.48 21.35
N ILE A 317 13.76 -12.30 22.59
CA ILE A 317 14.57 -11.73 23.69
C ILE A 317 15.81 -12.59 23.96
N LYS A 318 15.64 -13.91 24.12
CA LYS A 318 16.76 -14.84 24.34
C LYS A 318 17.78 -14.78 23.19
N PHE A 319 17.31 -14.78 21.95
CA PHE A 319 18.15 -14.75 20.76
C PHE A 319 19.00 -13.47 20.68
N PHE A 320 18.37 -12.31 20.84
CA PHE A 320 19.12 -11.05 20.77
C PHE A 320 19.94 -10.77 22.05
N ASN A 321 19.59 -11.34 23.21
CA ASN A 321 20.46 -11.31 24.38
C ASN A 321 21.71 -12.19 24.19
N ALA A 322 21.59 -13.33 23.50
CA ALA A 322 22.75 -14.13 23.11
C ALA A 322 23.67 -13.33 22.16
N VAL A 323 23.09 -12.63 21.16
CA VAL A 323 23.86 -11.71 20.31
C VAL A 323 24.55 -10.62 21.13
N LYS A 324 23.82 -9.96 22.04
CA LYS A 324 24.37 -8.93 22.95
C LYS A 324 25.52 -9.46 23.81
N SER A 325 25.44 -10.70 24.26
CA SER A 325 26.47 -11.38 25.08
C SER A 325 27.76 -11.61 24.28
N LEU A 326 27.63 -12.04 23.02
CA LEU A 326 28.77 -12.33 22.13
C LEU A 326 29.35 -11.07 21.46
N ARG A 327 28.55 -10.02 21.26
CA ARG A 327 28.91 -8.80 20.54
C ARG A 327 29.01 -7.61 21.49
N ASN A 328 30.24 -7.26 21.86
CA ASN A 328 30.55 -6.11 22.72
C ASN A 328 30.06 -4.76 22.13
N ASP A 329 29.92 -4.66 20.81
CA ASP A 329 29.44 -3.47 20.12
C ASP A 329 27.92 -3.29 20.21
N TRP A 330 27.16 -4.28 20.67
CA TRP A 330 25.69 -4.23 20.75
C TRP A 330 25.17 -3.01 21.52
N GLU A 331 25.81 -2.65 22.64
CA GLU A 331 25.43 -1.50 23.48
C GLU A 331 25.89 -0.15 22.92
N THR A 332 26.46 -0.12 21.72
CA THR A 332 26.85 1.09 21.00
C THR A 332 26.10 1.25 19.69
N PRO A 333 24.77 1.51 19.69
CA PRO A 333 23.98 1.60 18.47
C PRO A 333 24.38 2.74 17.53
N GLN A 334 25.29 3.64 17.90
CA GLN A 334 25.80 4.69 17.01
C GLN A 334 26.82 4.14 16.01
N THR A 335 27.63 3.17 16.44
CA THR A 335 28.74 2.59 15.68
C THR A 335 28.43 1.17 15.24
N SER A 336 27.75 0.38 16.07
CA SER A 336 27.43 -1.01 15.74
C SER A 336 26.37 -1.15 14.66
N ILE A 337 26.69 -1.99 13.68
CA ILE A 337 25.80 -2.33 12.57
C ILE A 337 24.73 -3.34 13.01
N LEU A 338 25.11 -4.32 13.85
CA LEU A 338 24.19 -5.33 14.41
C LEU A 338 23.14 -4.71 15.32
N SER A 339 23.49 -3.60 15.95
CA SER A 339 22.63 -2.83 16.85
C SER A 339 21.65 -1.88 16.13
N LYS A 340 21.68 -1.81 14.79
CA LYS A 340 20.79 -0.97 13.96
C LYS A 340 19.87 -1.80 13.08
N GLY A 341 18.88 -1.15 12.46
CA GLY A 341 17.87 -1.80 11.61
C GLY A 341 18.39 -2.85 10.63
N MET A 342 19.44 -2.55 9.84
CA MET A 342 19.96 -3.51 8.85
C MET A 342 20.57 -4.76 9.49
N GLY A 343 21.34 -4.60 10.56
CA GLY A 343 21.91 -5.74 11.28
C GLY A 343 20.85 -6.56 12.01
N ILE A 344 19.86 -5.90 12.62
CA ILE A 344 18.69 -6.57 13.22
C ILE A 344 17.94 -7.40 12.18
N ALA A 345 17.68 -6.84 10.98
CA ALA A 345 17.03 -7.58 9.90
C ALA A 345 17.88 -8.76 9.40
N ALA A 346 19.21 -8.60 9.31
CA ALA A 346 20.11 -9.69 8.95
C ALA A 346 20.10 -10.81 9.99
N LEU A 347 20.11 -10.46 11.28
CA LEU A 347 20.00 -11.40 12.39
C LEU A 347 18.65 -12.13 12.41
N ILE A 348 17.54 -11.46 12.10
CA ILE A 348 16.24 -12.12 11.92
C ILE A 348 16.30 -13.15 10.78
N ARG A 349 16.96 -12.83 9.66
CA ARG A 349 17.16 -13.80 8.57
C ARG A 349 18.04 -14.97 8.98
N VAL A 350 19.11 -14.74 9.74
CA VAL A 350 19.95 -15.81 10.32
C VAL A 350 19.10 -16.70 11.23
N MET A 351 18.27 -16.12 12.10
CA MET A 351 17.31 -16.84 12.94
C MET A 351 16.35 -17.71 12.11
N GLN A 352 15.81 -17.17 11.00
CA GLN A 352 14.91 -17.90 10.09
C GLN A 352 15.58 -19.06 9.33
N LEU A 353 16.91 -19.04 9.21
CA LEU A 353 17.70 -20.12 8.60
C LEU A 353 18.19 -21.12 9.65
N LEU A 354 18.52 -20.64 10.86
CA LEU A 354 18.97 -21.46 11.98
C LEU A 354 17.85 -22.36 12.53
N VAL A 355 16.66 -21.80 12.75
CA VAL A 355 15.56 -22.51 13.42
C VAL A 355 15.11 -23.77 12.67
N PRO A 356 14.94 -23.78 11.34
CA PRO A 356 14.61 -25.00 10.61
C PRO A 356 15.65 -26.12 10.78
N ILE A 357 16.94 -25.78 10.82
CA ILE A 357 18.02 -26.76 11.00
C ILE A 357 17.93 -27.40 12.38
N ILE A 358 17.90 -26.60 13.46
CA ILE A 358 17.80 -27.13 14.83
C ILE A 358 16.49 -27.88 15.06
N PHE A 359 15.39 -27.43 14.44
CA PHE A 359 14.08 -28.07 14.57
C PHE A 359 14.10 -29.48 13.98
N ILE A 360 14.72 -29.67 12.82
CA ILE A 360 14.78 -30.95 12.12
C ILE A 360 15.84 -31.86 12.77
N ASP A 361 17.07 -31.39 12.91
CA ASP A 361 18.20 -32.25 13.27
C ASP A 361 18.35 -32.46 14.79
N LYS A 362 18.08 -31.42 15.59
CA LYS A 362 18.29 -31.47 17.05
C LYS A 362 17.00 -31.78 17.80
N TYR A 363 15.85 -31.35 17.28
CA TYR A 363 14.57 -31.43 17.98
C TYR A 363 13.60 -32.44 17.38
N GLU A 364 13.98 -33.15 16.32
CA GLU A 364 13.16 -34.22 15.70
C GLU A 364 11.72 -33.74 15.39
N ASN A 365 11.60 -32.50 14.90
CA ASN A 365 10.34 -31.82 14.61
C ASN A 365 9.43 -31.53 15.82
N ASN A 366 9.97 -31.50 17.05
CA ASN A 366 9.20 -31.17 18.26
C ASN A 366 9.24 -29.66 18.57
N PRO A 367 8.14 -28.91 18.39
CA PRO A 367 8.11 -27.47 18.65
C PRO A 367 8.27 -27.13 20.15
N GLN A 368 7.93 -28.02 21.07
CA GLN A 368 8.06 -27.76 22.51
C GLN A 368 9.54 -27.60 22.94
N LYS A 369 10.49 -28.15 22.17
CA LYS A 369 11.92 -28.01 22.43
C LYS A 369 12.43 -26.58 22.18
N LEU A 370 11.81 -25.83 21.27
CA LEU A 370 12.18 -24.44 21.02
C LEU A 370 11.76 -23.51 22.17
N ILE A 371 10.69 -23.85 22.90
CA ILE A 371 10.24 -23.09 24.09
C ILE A 371 11.27 -23.20 25.21
N SER A 372 11.81 -24.40 25.39
CA SER A 372 12.75 -24.73 26.48
C SER A 372 14.21 -24.35 26.19
N ILE A 373 14.55 -23.93 24.98
CA ILE A 373 15.92 -23.48 24.64
C ILE A 373 16.36 -22.33 25.58
N SER A 374 17.54 -22.43 26.14
CA SER A 374 18.12 -21.40 27.01
C SER A 374 18.87 -20.34 26.19
N GLN A 375 19.15 -19.18 26.80
CA GLN A 375 20.02 -18.18 26.17
C GLN A 375 21.41 -18.76 25.89
N LYS A 376 21.98 -19.55 26.82
CA LYS A 376 23.29 -20.18 26.66
C LYS A 376 23.34 -21.16 25.49
N ASP A 377 22.27 -21.90 25.25
CA ASP A 377 22.17 -22.77 24.08
C ASP A 377 22.23 -21.95 22.78
N ILE A 378 21.57 -20.79 22.75
CA ILE A 378 21.62 -19.89 21.59
C ILE A 378 23.00 -19.25 21.45
N GLU A 379 23.66 -18.85 22.54
CA GLU A 379 25.04 -18.37 22.52
C GLU A 379 25.97 -19.40 21.87
N LEU A 380 25.85 -20.67 22.26
CA LEU A 380 26.63 -21.75 21.65
C LEU A 380 26.37 -21.87 20.14
N LEU A 381 25.10 -21.80 19.72
CA LEU A 381 24.71 -21.83 18.30
C LEU A 381 25.22 -20.63 17.50
N LEU A 382 25.46 -19.49 18.16
CA LEU A 382 25.92 -18.25 17.52
C LEU A 382 27.42 -18.00 17.66
N THR A 383 28.18 -18.91 18.31
CA THR A 383 29.64 -18.81 18.44
C THR A 383 30.31 -18.54 17.08
N GLY A 384 31.30 -17.64 17.06
CA GLY A 384 31.96 -17.15 15.86
C GLY A 384 31.43 -15.79 15.39
N ILE A 385 30.20 -15.40 15.78
CA ILE A 385 29.62 -14.09 15.45
C ILE A 385 30.48 -12.91 15.95
N GLU A 386 31.18 -13.09 17.06
CA GLU A 386 32.10 -12.13 17.66
C GLU A 386 33.27 -11.76 16.74
N SER A 387 33.67 -12.66 15.85
CA SER A 387 34.79 -12.46 14.91
C SER A 387 34.38 -11.88 13.55
N VAL A 388 33.07 -11.79 13.28
CA VAL A 388 32.55 -11.28 12.00
C VAL A 388 32.83 -9.78 11.86
N ASP A 389 33.67 -9.41 10.89
CA ASP A 389 33.90 -8.03 10.51
C ASP A 389 32.73 -7.50 9.67
N LEU A 390 32.10 -6.44 10.17
CA LEU A 390 30.99 -5.76 9.52
C LEU A 390 31.34 -4.33 9.11
N SER A 391 32.54 -3.84 9.41
CA SER A 391 33.00 -2.51 9.04
C SER A 391 32.81 -2.16 7.55
N PRO A 392 32.92 -3.10 6.58
CA PRO A 392 32.70 -2.80 5.16
C PRO A 392 31.26 -2.39 4.81
N PHE A 393 30.29 -2.65 5.70
CA PHE A 393 28.87 -2.36 5.48
C PHE A 393 28.42 -1.04 6.13
N SER A 394 29.34 -0.28 6.73
CA SER A 394 29.05 1.04 7.27
C SER A 394 28.69 2.02 6.14
N GLY A 395 27.58 2.76 6.30
CA GLY A 395 27.17 3.82 5.35
C GLY A 395 26.51 3.37 4.04
N GLN A 396 26.30 2.08 3.77
CA GLN A 396 25.65 1.60 2.53
C GLN A 396 24.11 1.50 2.63
N GLY A 397 23.40 1.65 1.49
CA GLY A 397 21.93 1.62 1.38
C GLY A 397 21.28 0.26 1.73
N SER A 398 19.96 0.26 1.94
CA SER A 398 19.25 -0.72 2.80
C SER A 398 19.19 -2.19 2.32
N ALA A 399 18.74 -2.47 1.09
CA ALA A 399 18.38 -3.85 0.72
C ALA A 399 19.59 -4.76 0.41
N GLY A 400 20.58 -4.24 -0.35
CA GLY A 400 21.81 -4.97 -0.67
C GLY A 400 22.68 -5.24 0.56
N SER A 401 22.67 -4.30 1.52
CA SER A 401 23.47 -4.41 2.75
C SER A 401 22.94 -5.49 3.69
N ILE A 402 21.61 -5.65 3.84
CA ILE A 402 21.07 -6.73 4.71
C ILE A 402 21.47 -8.10 4.19
N SER A 403 21.44 -8.33 2.87
CA SER A 403 21.85 -9.62 2.31
C SER A 403 23.34 -9.90 2.56
N LYS A 404 24.21 -8.90 2.34
CA LYS A 404 25.65 -9.02 2.57
C LYS A 404 26.00 -9.25 4.05
N ILE A 405 25.37 -8.51 4.97
CA ILE A 405 25.56 -8.70 6.42
C ILE A 405 25.13 -10.12 6.81
N LYS A 406 23.97 -10.58 6.34
CA LYS A 406 23.51 -11.96 6.58
C LYS A 406 24.52 -12.98 6.04
N VAL A 407 25.05 -12.80 4.83
CA VAL A 407 26.07 -13.70 4.25
C VAL A 407 27.30 -13.76 5.16
N ALA A 408 27.85 -12.61 5.55
CA ALA A 408 29.01 -12.53 6.46
C ALA A 408 28.73 -13.23 7.80
N LEU A 409 27.52 -13.07 8.35
CA LEU A 409 27.11 -13.75 9.59
C LEU A 409 27.03 -15.27 9.42
N ILE A 410 26.42 -15.76 8.33
CA ILE A 410 26.33 -17.21 8.07
C ILE A 410 27.72 -17.82 7.87
N GLU A 411 28.63 -17.13 7.20
CA GLU A 411 29.99 -17.61 6.95
C GLU A 411 30.88 -17.59 8.20
N GLY A 412 30.65 -16.65 9.13
CA GLY A 412 31.45 -16.56 10.36
C GLY A 412 30.89 -17.32 11.57
N ILE A 413 29.59 -17.63 11.61
CA ILE A 413 29.00 -18.43 12.69
C ILE A 413 29.38 -19.90 12.50
N HIS A 414 30.07 -20.47 13.50
CA HIS A 414 30.64 -21.82 13.43
C HIS A 414 29.59 -22.91 13.23
N PHE A 415 28.36 -22.71 13.72
CA PHE A 415 27.27 -23.68 13.60
C PHE A 415 26.95 -24.04 12.14
N PHE A 416 27.04 -23.09 11.21
CA PHE A 416 26.73 -23.37 9.81
C PHE A 416 27.81 -24.25 9.18
N ASN A 417 29.10 -24.05 9.47
CA ASN A 417 30.20 -24.91 9.04
C ASN A 417 30.21 -25.26 7.52
N TYR A 418 30.07 -24.25 6.66
CA TYR A 418 30.20 -24.40 5.19
C TYR A 418 31.33 -23.54 4.65
N SER A 419 31.95 -23.96 3.54
CA SER A 419 33.07 -23.21 2.94
C SER A 419 32.69 -21.83 2.39
N ASN A 420 31.41 -21.61 2.06
CA ASN A 420 30.85 -20.32 1.70
C ASN A 420 29.30 -20.37 1.76
N TYR A 421 28.67 -19.20 1.72
CA TYR A 421 27.22 -19.08 1.79
C TYR A 421 26.49 -19.77 0.62
N SER A 422 27.07 -19.82 -0.58
CA SER A 422 26.41 -20.46 -1.73
C SER A 422 26.24 -21.97 -1.52
N LYS A 423 27.22 -22.64 -0.91
CA LYS A 423 27.10 -24.06 -0.55
C LYS A 423 26.09 -24.26 0.56
N PHE A 424 26.14 -23.43 1.61
CA PHE A 424 25.13 -23.44 2.67
C PHE A 424 23.72 -23.30 2.09
N GLU A 425 23.48 -22.31 1.23
CA GLU A 425 22.16 -22.01 0.68
C GLU A 425 21.64 -23.17 -0.19
N SER A 426 22.52 -23.80 -0.98
CA SER A 426 22.16 -24.96 -1.78
C SER A 426 21.73 -26.13 -0.91
N GLU A 427 22.54 -26.47 0.11
CA GLU A 427 22.23 -27.55 1.04
C GLU A 427 20.94 -27.26 1.82
N PHE A 428 20.77 -26.02 2.29
CA PHE A 428 19.58 -25.60 3.01
C PHE A 428 18.31 -25.76 2.18
N LYS A 429 18.36 -25.38 0.89
CA LYS A 429 17.23 -25.49 -0.04
C LYS A 429 16.87 -26.94 -0.36
N ILE A 430 17.83 -27.86 -0.33
CA ILE A 430 17.62 -29.28 -0.65
C ILE A 430 17.13 -30.02 0.60
N THR A 431 17.75 -29.78 1.76
CA THR A 431 17.60 -30.64 2.94
C THR A 431 16.55 -30.12 3.93
N TYR A 432 16.59 -28.83 4.26
CA TYR A 432 15.78 -28.29 5.36
C TYR A 432 14.53 -27.55 4.89
N LEU A 433 14.66 -26.74 3.83
CA LEU A 433 13.55 -25.92 3.32
C LEU A 433 12.32 -26.77 2.93
N PRO A 434 12.41 -27.90 2.19
CA PRO A 434 11.24 -28.66 1.80
C PRO A 434 10.52 -29.28 3.01
N LYS A 435 11.28 -29.86 3.94
CA LYS A 435 10.76 -30.50 5.16
C LYS A 435 10.03 -29.50 6.06
N PHE A 436 10.65 -28.35 6.34
CA PHE A 436 10.05 -27.32 7.19
C PHE A 436 8.83 -26.66 6.52
N LYS A 437 8.88 -26.48 5.19
CA LYS A 437 7.75 -25.99 4.41
C LYS A 437 6.56 -26.94 4.45
N GLU A 438 6.81 -28.24 4.34
CA GLU A 438 5.77 -29.27 4.47
C GLU A 438 5.15 -29.23 5.87
N TRP A 439 5.96 -29.17 6.92
CA TRP A 439 5.48 -29.02 8.29
C TRP A 439 4.57 -27.78 8.45
N ASN A 440 5.00 -26.61 7.96
CA ASN A 440 4.17 -25.39 8.00
C ASN A 440 2.84 -25.53 7.23
N LYS A 441 2.82 -26.29 6.13
CA LYS A 441 1.59 -26.55 5.37
C LYS A 441 0.62 -27.45 6.14
N LEU A 442 1.14 -28.42 6.90
CA LEU A 442 0.31 -29.31 7.72
C LEU A 442 -0.38 -28.53 8.85
N LEU A 443 0.27 -27.51 9.41
CA LEU A 443 -0.33 -26.63 10.44
C LEU A 443 -1.56 -25.85 9.97
N LEU A 444 -1.72 -25.65 8.66
CA LEU A 444 -2.83 -24.88 8.08
C LEU A 444 -4.00 -25.77 7.60
N LYS A 445 -3.82 -27.09 7.63
CA LYS A 445 -4.85 -28.07 7.24
C LYS A 445 -5.66 -28.55 8.44
N ASN A 446 -5.10 -28.42 9.64
CA ASN A 446 -5.73 -28.68 10.93
C ASN A 446 -6.17 -27.35 11.55
#